data_AF-A0A2G2XXI1-F1
#
_entry.id   AF-A0A2G2XXI1-F1
#
_cell.length_a   1.000
_cell.length_b   1.000
_cell.length_c   1.000
_cell.angle_alpha   90.00
_cell.angle_beta   90.00
_cell.angle_gamma   90.00
#
_symmetry.space_group_name_H-M   'P 1'
#
loop_
_entity.id
_entity.type
_entity.pdbx_description
1 polymer ?
#
loop_
_entity_poly.entity_id
_entity_poly.type
_entity_poly.pdbx_seq_one_letter_code
_entity_poly.pdbx_strand_id
1 'polypeptide(L)'
;MEMAEKLIREGKAYVDDTPREQMQKERKEGIESRCRNNNIEENLKLWKEMIAGSERGTMCCVRGKLDMQDPNKSVRDPVYYRCNQTPHHRIGAKYKVYPTYDFACPFVDAFEGITHALRSSEYHDRNDQYYWIQTDMGFKKVHIYEFSRLNLVYTLLSKRKLLWFVQNGLVEGWDDPRFPTVQGIVRRGLKIEALIQFILEQGASKNLNLMEWDKLWATNKKIIDPVCPRHTAVIEERRVLLTLSNGPDDPFVRIIPKHKKYAGAGEKATTYTKRIWIDYDDAVSISVNEEVTLMDWGNAIVKEIQKDQEGNVTNLSGILHLEGSVKTTKLKLTWLPESDELVKLSLVDFDYLITKKKLEEDENFVDVVNPCTKKETPALGDSNMRNLKRGDVLQLERKGYFRCDVPFSRPQEPIILFAIPDGKPQPVLRFAVPDGKAK
;
A
#
# COMPACT_ATOMS: atom_id res chain seq x y z
N MET A 1 -1.32 37.04 -10.38
CA MET A 1 -1.96 38.33 -10.05
C MET A 1 -2.08 39.21 -11.28
N GLU A 2 -1.00 39.50 -12.01
CA GLU A 2 -1.03 40.28 -13.27
C GLU A 2 -2.07 39.77 -14.28
N MET A 3 -2.14 38.46 -14.50
CA MET A 3 -3.14 37.87 -15.40
C MET A 3 -4.59 38.14 -14.92
N ALA A 4 -4.86 38.08 -13.61
CA ALA A 4 -6.19 38.39 -13.10
C ALA A 4 -6.53 39.88 -13.30
N GLU A 5 -5.56 40.76 -13.10
CA GLU A 5 -5.73 42.19 -13.34
C GLU A 5 -5.99 42.50 -14.83
N LYS A 6 -5.27 41.83 -15.75
CA LYS A 6 -5.52 41.90 -17.19
C LYS A 6 -6.95 41.50 -17.52
N LEU A 7 -7.41 40.34 -17.02
CA LEU A 7 -8.77 39.86 -17.28
C LEU A 7 -9.86 40.79 -16.71
N ILE A 8 -9.62 41.41 -15.55
CA ILE A 8 -10.52 42.43 -14.99
C ILE A 8 -10.60 43.65 -15.92
N ARG A 9 -9.45 44.13 -16.41
CA ARG A 9 -9.40 45.27 -17.35
C ARG A 9 -10.07 44.97 -18.69
N GLU A 10 -10.00 43.73 -19.15
CA GLU A 10 -10.68 43.25 -20.36
C GLU A 10 -12.17 42.92 -20.13
N GLY A 11 -12.70 43.09 -18.91
CA GLY A 11 -14.09 42.79 -18.56
C GLY A 11 -14.41 41.28 -18.50
N LYS A 12 -13.40 40.42 -18.56
CA LYS A 12 -13.51 38.94 -18.52
C LYS A 12 -13.48 38.39 -17.08
N ALA A 13 -13.25 39.23 -16.09
CA ALA A 13 -13.32 38.87 -14.69
C ALA A 13 -13.85 40.05 -13.85
N TYR A 14 -14.41 39.75 -12.69
CA TYR A 14 -14.94 40.73 -11.74
C TYR A 14 -14.70 40.27 -10.29
N VAL A 15 -14.80 41.20 -9.36
CA VAL A 15 -14.71 40.90 -7.92
C VAL A 15 -16.11 40.79 -7.35
N ASP A 16 -16.37 39.69 -6.64
CA ASP A 16 -17.67 39.35 -6.07
C ASP A 16 -17.55 39.21 -4.56
N ASP A 17 -18.49 39.85 -3.85
CA ASP A 17 -18.61 39.79 -2.40
C ASP A 17 -19.87 39.05 -1.93
N THR A 18 -20.58 38.42 -2.86
CA THR A 18 -21.76 37.59 -2.55
C THR A 18 -21.36 36.46 -1.60
N PRO A 19 -22.07 36.27 -0.47
CA PRO A 19 -21.79 35.20 0.47
C PRO A 19 -21.77 33.82 -0.21
N ARG A 20 -20.90 32.92 0.27
CA ARG A 20 -20.63 31.62 -0.38
C ARG A 20 -21.89 30.79 -0.65
N GLU A 21 -22.81 30.70 0.31
CA GLU A 21 -24.03 29.91 0.17
C GLU A 21 -24.97 30.51 -0.89
N GLN A 22 -25.12 31.83 -0.89
CA GLN A 22 -25.89 32.55 -1.89
C GLN A 22 -25.27 32.38 -3.29
N MET A 23 -23.96 32.56 -3.42
CA MET A 23 -23.23 32.36 -4.68
C MET A 23 -23.42 30.93 -5.22
N GLN A 24 -23.41 29.91 -4.36
CA GLN A 24 -23.66 28.53 -4.77
C GLN A 24 -25.09 28.35 -5.31
N LYS A 25 -26.09 28.93 -4.63
CA LYS A 25 -27.48 28.90 -5.07
C LYS A 25 -27.66 29.62 -6.41
N GLU A 26 -27.16 30.84 -6.52
CA GLU A 26 -27.21 31.65 -7.75
C GLU A 26 -26.57 30.91 -8.92
N ARG A 27 -25.38 30.33 -8.74
CA ARG A 27 -24.74 29.50 -9.79
C ARG A 27 -25.57 28.28 -10.18
N LYS A 28 -26.21 27.61 -9.22
CA LYS A 28 -27.07 26.44 -9.49
C LYS A 28 -28.30 26.83 -10.31
N GLU A 29 -28.87 28.00 -10.02
CA GLU A 29 -30.07 28.56 -10.66
C GLU A 29 -29.75 29.37 -11.93
N GLY A 30 -28.48 29.67 -12.19
CA GLY A 30 -28.06 30.47 -13.35
C GLY A 30 -28.27 31.98 -13.16
N ILE A 31 -28.39 32.45 -11.92
CA ILE A 31 -28.64 33.86 -11.60
C ILE A 31 -27.31 34.62 -11.56
N GLU A 32 -27.20 35.71 -12.31
CA GLU A 32 -26.01 36.56 -12.28
C GLU A 32 -25.83 37.23 -10.92
N SER A 33 -24.59 37.30 -10.43
CA SER A 33 -24.28 38.05 -9.21
C SER A 33 -24.55 39.54 -9.42
N ARG A 34 -25.02 40.22 -8.36
CA ARG A 34 -25.15 41.69 -8.33
C ARG A 34 -23.85 42.41 -8.70
N CYS A 35 -22.70 41.80 -8.43
CA CYS A 35 -21.37 42.36 -8.70
C CYS A 35 -20.88 42.11 -10.13
N ARG A 36 -21.57 41.28 -10.93
CA ARG A 36 -21.12 40.87 -12.26
C ARG A 36 -20.92 42.04 -13.21
N ASN A 37 -21.74 43.08 -13.07
CA ASN A 37 -21.71 44.28 -13.91
C ASN A 37 -21.03 45.49 -13.25
N ASN A 38 -20.26 45.28 -12.18
CA ASN A 38 -19.39 46.31 -11.61
C ASN A 38 -18.48 46.89 -12.68
N ASN A 39 -18.21 48.19 -12.61
CA ASN A 39 -17.28 48.82 -13.53
C ASN A 39 -15.83 48.39 -13.24
N ILE A 40 -14.92 48.66 -14.17
CA ILE A 40 -13.51 48.22 -14.08
C ILE A 40 -12.81 48.83 -12.85
N GLU A 41 -13.06 50.10 -12.55
CA GLU A 41 -12.40 50.80 -11.44
C GLU A 41 -12.79 50.21 -10.08
N GLU A 42 -14.08 49.90 -9.90
CA GLU A 42 -14.60 49.26 -8.71
C GLU A 42 -14.00 47.87 -8.51
N ASN A 43 -13.95 47.07 -9.58
CA ASN A 43 -13.31 45.74 -9.53
C ASN A 43 -11.82 45.84 -9.18
N LEU A 44 -11.08 46.78 -9.76
CA LEU A 44 -9.67 46.99 -9.45
C LEU A 44 -9.44 47.48 -8.02
N LYS A 45 -10.36 48.32 -7.49
CA LYS A 45 -10.32 48.74 -6.09
C LYS A 45 -10.49 47.55 -5.15
N LEU A 46 -11.52 46.74 -5.35
CA LEU A 46 -11.75 45.54 -4.53
C LEU A 46 -10.62 44.51 -4.69
N TRP A 47 -10.04 44.38 -5.88
CA TRP A 47 -8.89 43.52 -6.10
C TRP A 47 -7.66 43.94 -5.28
N LYS A 48 -7.40 45.25 -5.15
CA LYS A 48 -6.34 45.78 -4.27
C LYS A 48 -6.61 45.45 -2.79
N GLU A 49 -7.86 45.59 -2.35
CA GLU A 49 -8.27 45.17 -0.99
C GLU A 49 -7.99 43.68 -0.75
N MET A 50 -8.31 42.84 -1.73
CA MET A 50 -8.00 41.40 -1.67
C MET A 50 -6.49 41.14 -1.57
N ILE A 51 -5.67 41.76 -2.42
CA ILE A 51 -4.20 41.61 -2.39
C ILE A 51 -3.64 42.02 -1.03
N ALA A 52 -4.11 43.14 -0.47
CA ALA A 52 -3.72 43.61 0.84
C ALA A 52 -4.20 42.67 1.97
N GLY A 53 -5.20 41.84 1.71
CA GLY A 53 -5.83 40.97 2.70
C GLY A 53 -6.58 41.77 3.76
N SER A 54 -7.14 42.93 3.40
CA SER A 54 -7.93 43.75 4.31
C SER A 54 -9.23 43.05 4.72
N GLU A 55 -9.92 43.54 5.75
CA GLU A 55 -11.21 43.00 6.18
C GLU A 55 -12.20 42.93 5.00
N ARG A 56 -12.28 44.02 4.22
CA ARG A 56 -13.08 44.07 3.00
C ARG A 56 -12.62 43.04 1.97
N GLY A 57 -11.31 42.95 1.72
CA GLY A 57 -10.74 42.00 0.76
C GLY A 57 -11.03 40.54 1.12
N THR A 58 -11.03 40.19 2.41
CA THR A 58 -11.29 38.81 2.86
C THR A 58 -12.72 38.34 2.61
N MET A 59 -13.66 39.27 2.43
CA MET A 59 -15.05 38.97 2.05
C MET A 59 -15.24 38.78 0.54
N CYS A 60 -14.20 39.04 -0.26
CA CYS A 60 -14.28 39.05 -1.71
C CYS A 60 -13.57 37.84 -2.35
N CYS A 61 -13.97 37.53 -3.58
CA CYS A 61 -13.29 36.62 -4.48
C CYS A 61 -13.26 37.20 -5.90
N VAL A 62 -12.29 36.78 -6.72
CA VAL A 62 -12.32 37.10 -8.16
C VAL A 62 -13.06 35.98 -8.87
N ARG A 63 -14.01 36.31 -9.74
CA ARG A 63 -14.74 35.36 -10.59
C ARG A 63 -14.47 35.65 -12.05
N GLY A 64 -14.40 34.61 -12.87
CA GLY A 64 -14.48 34.74 -14.32
C GLY A 64 -15.86 35.21 -14.74
N LYS A 65 -15.93 35.99 -15.82
CA LYS A 65 -17.17 36.39 -16.48
C LYS A 65 -17.35 35.51 -17.72
N LEU A 66 -17.90 34.32 -17.50
CA LEU A 66 -18.20 33.31 -18.53
C LEU A 66 -19.72 33.34 -18.77
N ASP A 67 -20.38 32.19 -18.88
CA ASP A 67 -21.81 32.07 -19.15
C ASP A 67 -22.56 31.47 -17.95
N MET A 68 -23.44 32.27 -17.35
CA MET A 68 -24.30 31.85 -16.23
C MET A 68 -25.49 30.99 -16.66
N GLN A 69 -25.89 31.02 -17.93
CA GLN A 69 -26.99 30.23 -18.48
C GLN A 69 -26.56 28.87 -19.02
N ASP A 70 -25.25 28.63 -19.16
CA ASP A 70 -24.72 27.40 -19.73
C ASP A 70 -25.21 26.15 -18.96
N PRO A 71 -25.64 25.07 -19.63
CA PRO A 71 -26.01 23.83 -18.97
C PRO A 71 -24.86 23.22 -18.13
N ASN A 72 -23.61 23.44 -18.55
CA ASN A 72 -22.41 23.07 -17.81
C ASN A 72 -22.18 24.04 -16.64
N LYS A 73 -22.46 23.60 -15.42
CA LYS A 73 -22.32 24.41 -14.21
C LYS A 73 -20.88 24.84 -13.90
N SER A 74 -19.87 24.19 -14.50
CA SER A 74 -18.46 24.54 -14.27
C SER A 74 -18.09 25.88 -14.90
N VAL A 75 -18.72 26.24 -16.03
CA VAL A 75 -18.45 27.51 -16.74
C VAL A 75 -19.27 28.68 -16.20
N ARG A 76 -20.23 28.44 -15.29
CA ARG A 76 -21.02 29.50 -14.65
C ARG A 76 -20.16 30.33 -13.70
N ASP A 77 -19.55 31.39 -14.21
CA ASP A 77 -18.68 32.35 -13.53
C ASP A 77 -17.87 31.73 -12.37
N PRO A 78 -16.90 30.85 -12.67
CA PRO A 78 -16.12 30.16 -11.66
C PRO A 78 -15.21 31.12 -10.88
N VAL A 79 -14.91 30.75 -9.63
CA VAL A 79 -13.99 31.53 -8.78
C VAL A 79 -12.54 31.29 -9.23
N TYR A 80 -11.81 32.37 -9.50
CA TYR A 80 -10.41 32.39 -9.89
C TYR A 80 -9.46 32.62 -8.72
N TYR A 81 -9.76 33.55 -7.82
CA TYR A 81 -8.92 33.84 -6.65
C TYR A 81 -9.76 33.95 -5.39
N ARG A 82 -9.15 33.58 -4.26
CA ARG A 82 -9.71 33.73 -2.91
C ARG A 82 -8.66 34.25 -1.95
N CYS A 83 -9.11 34.93 -0.91
CA CYS A 83 -8.25 35.30 0.21
C CYS A 83 -8.01 34.09 1.13
N ASN A 84 -6.77 33.90 1.57
CA ASN A 84 -6.39 32.96 2.61
C ASN A 84 -5.25 33.57 3.44
N GLN A 85 -5.51 33.77 4.74
CA GLN A 85 -4.54 34.37 5.64
C GLN A 85 -3.49 33.38 6.15
N THR A 86 -3.71 32.08 5.94
CA THR A 86 -2.79 31.01 6.36
C THR A 86 -1.47 31.12 5.59
N PRO A 87 -0.31 31.23 6.28
CA PRO A 87 0.98 31.25 5.60
C PRO A 87 1.21 30.02 4.72
N HIS A 88 1.70 30.23 3.51
CA HIS A 88 2.00 29.15 2.57
C HIS A 88 3.33 28.49 2.92
N HIS A 89 3.37 27.15 2.93
CA HIS A 89 4.54 26.38 3.36
C HIS A 89 5.88 26.72 2.66
N ARG A 90 5.86 27.18 1.40
CA ARG A 90 7.07 27.59 0.64
C ARG A 90 7.44 29.07 0.69
N ILE A 91 6.44 29.94 0.80
CA ILE A 91 6.61 31.40 0.57
C ILE A 91 6.08 32.25 1.73
N GLY A 92 5.74 31.59 2.85
CA GLY A 92 5.23 32.22 4.05
C GLY A 92 3.99 33.07 3.80
N ALA A 93 3.95 34.24 4.45
CA ALA A 93 2.84 35.18 4.40
C ALA A 93 2.94 36.20 3.24
N LYS A 94 3.79 35.95 2.22
CA LYS A 94 4.06 36.90 1.12
C LYS A 94 2.79 37.30 0.35
N TYR A 95 1.84 36.38 0.20
CA TYR A 95 0.59 36.63 -0.50
C TYR A 95 -0.59 36.34 0.41
N LYS A 96 -1.68 37.10 0.23
CA LYS A 96 -2.96 36.90 0.93
C LYS A 96 -4.06 36.37 0.02
N VAL A 97 -3.80 36.36 -1.29
CA VAL A 97 -4.69 35.84 -2.32
C VAL A 97 -4.04 34.65 -3.02
N TYR A 98 -4.83 33.61 -3.24
CA TYR A 98 -4.37 32.39 -3.89
C TYR A 98 -5.33 32.01 -5.02
N PRO A 99 -4.81 31.59 -6.18
CA PRO A 99 -5.64 31.14 -7.27
C PRO A 99 -6.29 29.80 -6.92
N THR A 100 -7.46 29.55 -7.48
CA THR A 100 -8.09 28.22 -7.44
C THR A 100 -7.41 27.27 -8.42
N TYR A 101 -7.59 25.97 -8.22
CA TYR A 101 -7.13 24.94 -9.17
C TYR A 101 -7.60 25.24 -10.60
N ASP A 102 -8.88 25.58 -10.75
CA ASP A 102 -9.50 25.81 -12.05
C ASP A 102 -8.94 27.03 -12.81
N PHE A 103 -8.32 27.99 -12.11
CA PHE A 103 -7.65 29.14 -12.74
C PHE A 103 -6.14 28.94 -12.90
N ALA A 104 -5.50 28.32 -11.90
CA ALA A 104 -4.07 28.09 -11.90
C ALA A 104 -3.64 27.06 -12.94
N CYS A 105 -4.32 25.92 -13.04
CA CYS A 105 -3.92 24.84 -13.94
C CYS A 105 -3.92 25.26 -15.43
N PRO A 106 -4.97 25.87 -15.99
CA PRO A 106 -4.95 26.29 -17.39
C PRO A 106 -3.84 27.32 -17.69
N PHE A 107 -3.53 28.19 -16.73
CA PHE A 107 -2.42 29.14 -16.85
C PHE A 107 -1.06 28.44 -16.85
N VAL A 108 -0.80 27.60 -15.83
CA VAL A 108 0.50 26.93 -15.64
C VAL A 108 0.81 26.03 -16.83
N ASP A 109 -0.15 25.19 -17.25
CA ASP A 109 0.05 24.28 -18.37
C ASP A 109 0.40 25.04 -19.66
N ALA A 110 -0.34 26.10 -19.97
CA ALA A 110 -0.07 26.90 -21.16
C ALA A 110 1.25 27.68 -21.06
N PHE A 111 1.54 28.28 -19.91
CA PHE A 111 2.73 29.08 -19.67
C PHE A 111 4.01 28.24 -19.71
N GLU A 112 3.97 27.02 -19.16
CA GLU A 112 5.09 26.07 -19.20
C GLU A 112 5.21 25.33 -20.54
N GLY A 113 4.29 25.56 -21.48
CA GLY A 113 4.32 24.96 -22.82
C GLY A 113 3.91 23.48 -22.86
N ILE A 114 3.08 23.05 -21.91
CA ILE A 114 2.51 21.70 -21.90
C ILE A 114 1.70 21.49 -23.18
N THR A 115 1.97 20.40 -23.89
CA THR A 115 1.24 20.05 -25.11
C THR A 115 0.02 19.16 -24.82
N HIS A 116 0.19 18.22 -23.87
CA HIS A 116 -0.80 17.22 -23.51
C HIS A 116 -0.93 17.16 -21.98
N ALA A 117 -2.05 17.65 -21.45
CA ALA A 117 -2.37 17.54 -20.03
C ALA A 117 -3.09 16.22 -19.79
N LEU A 118 -2.42 15.29 -19.10
CA LEU A 118 -2.99 13.99 -18.72
C LEU A 118 -3.73 14.13 -17.39
N ARG A 119 -5.04 13.87 -17.38
CA ARG A 119 -5.88 14.07 -16.20
C ARG A 119 -6.86 12.92 -16.01
N SER A 120 -7.28 12.70 -14.79
CA SER A 120 -8.34 11.75 -14.49
C SER A 120 -9.73 12.24 -14.94
N SER A 121 -10.61 11.30 -15.30
CA SER A 121 -11.90 11.57 -15.92
C SER A 121 -12.93 12.26 -15.02
N GLU A 122 -12.76 12.28 -13.69
CA GLU A 122 -13.71 13.00 -12.81
C GLU A 122 -13.76 14.51 -13.01
N TYR A 123 -12.80 15.07 -13.74
CA TYR A 123 -12.75 16.49 -14.03
C TYR A 123 -13.36 16.84 -15.39
N HIS A 124 -13.92 15.86 -16.12
CA HIS A 124 -14.40 16.00 -17.50
C HIS A 124 -15.26 17.25 -17.73
N ASP A 125 -16.23 17.48 -16.85
CA ASP A 125 -17.14 18.64 -16.92
C ASP A 125 -16.41 20.00 -16.86
N ARG A 126 -15.14 20.04 -16.46
CA ARG A 126 -14.31 21.25 -16.38
C ARG A 126 -13.43 21.47 -17.60
N ASN A 127 -13.51 20.64 -18.63
CA ASN A 127 -12.72 20.81 -19.86
C ASN A 127 -13.08 22.11 -20.58
N ASP A 128 -14.38 22.38 -20.75
CA ASP A 128 -14.85 23.62 -21.40
C ASP A 128 -14.37 24.85 -20.61
N GLN A 129 -14.52 24.81 -19.29
CA GLN A 129 -14.01 25.82 -18.37
C GLN A 129 -12.51 26.06 -18.56
N TYR A 130 -11.71 25.00 -18.61
CA TYR A 130 -10.26 25.07 -18.79
C TYR A 130 -9.89 25.75 -20.11
N TYR A 131 -10.50 25.32 -21.23
CA TYR A 131 -10.22 25.88 -22.56
C TYR A 131 -10.67 27.34 -22.70
N TRP A 132 -11.80 27.68 -22.09
CA TRP A 132 -12.29 29.06 -22.07
C TRP A 132 -11.29 29.96 -21.35
N ILE A 133 -10.84 29.55 -20.16
CA ILE A 133 -9.87 30.32 -19.37
C ILE A 133 -8.55 30.52 -20.16
N GLN A 134 -8.04 29.50 -20.86
CA GLN A 134 -6.84 29.66 -21.70
C GLN A 134 -7.05 30.66 -22.84
N THR A 135 -8.21 30.58 -23.49
CA THR A 135 -8.57 31.51 -24.58
C THR A 135 -8.63 32.94 -24.06
N ASP A 136 -9.27 33.15 -22.92
CA ASP A 136 -9.39 34.47 -22.29
C ASP A 136 -8.05 35.07 -21.91
N MET A 137 -7.12 34.24 -21.42
CA MET A 137 -5.75 34.64 -21.10
C MET A 137 -4.90 34.97 -22.35
N GLY A 138 -5.32 34.52 -23.53
CA GLY A 138 -4.61 34.67 -24.80
C GLY A 138 -3.61 33.55 -25.09
N PHE A 139 -3.77 32.39 -24.46
CA PHE A 139 -2.91 31.23 -24.69
C PHE A 139 -3.44 30.30 -25.78
N LYS A 140 -2.54 29.48 -26.33
CA LYS A 140 -2.93 28.34 -27.17
C LYS A 140 -3.53 27.23 -26.31
N LYS A 141 -4.49 26.50 -26.88
CA LYS A 141 -5.16 25.39 -26.19
C LYS A 141 -4.19 24.23 -25.95
N VAL A 142 -4.14 23.76 -24.71
CA VAL A 142 -3.41 22.55 -24.30
C VAL A 142 -4.32 21.33 -24.45
N HIS A 143 -3.89 20.27 -25.11
CA HIS A 143 -4.77 19.11 -25.33
C HIS A 143 -4.98 18.32 -24.04
N ILE A 144 -6.21 18.19 -23.57
CA ILE A 144 -6.54 17.35 -22.40
C ILE A 144 -6.79 15.92 -22.85
N TYR A 145 -6.06 14.97 -22.24
CA TYR A 145 -6.28 13.54 -22.40
C TYR A 145 -6.69 12.92 -21.08
N GLU A 146 -7.83 12.24 -21.09
CA GLU A 146 -8.46 11.74 -19.88
C GLU A 146 -8.34 10.23 -19.73
N PHE A 147 -8.10 9.80 -18.50
CA PHE A 147 -8.06 8.39 -18.11
C PHE A 147 -8.80 8.16 -16.80
N SER A 148 -9.26 6.94 -16.56
CA SER A 148 -9.89 6.56 -15.30
C SER A 148 -8.86 6.44 -14.19
N ARG A 149 -9.26 6.74 -12.95
CA ARG A 149 -8.43 6.43 -11.79
C ARG A 149 -8.37 4.92 -11.58
N LEU A 150 -7.19 4.43 -11.19
CA LEU A 150 -7.03 3.08 -10.67
C LEU A 150 -7.85 2.94 -9.39
N ASN A 151 -8.63 1.86 -9.26
CA ASN A 151 -9.24 1.43 -8.02
C ASN A 151 -8.82 -0.01 -7.72
N LEU A 152 -8.67 -0.34 -6.44
CA LEU A 152 -8.28 -1.67 -5.97
C LEU A 152 -9.33 -2.17 -4.98
N VAL A 153 -9.61 -3.47 -5.00
CA VAL A 153 -10.55 -4.06 -4.05
C VAL A 153 -10.02 -4.03 -2.62
N TYR A 154 -10.94 -4.07 -1.64
CA TYR A 154 -10.65 -4.17 -0.21
C TYR A 154 -9.74 -3.08 0.35
N THR A 155 -9.64 -1.93 -0.34
CA THR A 155 -8.85 -0.79 0.10
C THR A 155 -9.55 0.53 -0.20
N LEU A 156 -8.94 1.62 0.25
CA LEU A 156 -9.43 2.98 0.09
C LEU A 156 -8.30 3.87 -0.43
N LEU A 157 -8.52 4.55 -1.55
CA LEU A 157 -7.53 5.45 -2.13
C LEU A 157 -7.78 6.93 -1.78
N SER A 158 -8.90 7.23 -1.13
CA SER A 158 -9.21 8.59 -0.68
C SER A 158 -8.27 9.03 0.43
N LYS A 159 -7.50 10.10 0.18
CA LYS A 159 -6.60 10.69 1.18
C LYS A 159 -7.30 11.02 2.50
N ARG A 160 -8.55 11.48 2.46
CA ARG A 160 -9.35 11.77 3.67
C ARG A 160 -9.62 10.50 4.48
N LYS A 161 -10.00 9.41 3.81
CA LYS A 161 -10.26 8.12 4.46
C LYS A 161 -8.96 7.51 5.01
N LEU A 162 -7.87 7.55 4.25
CA LEU A 162 -6.56 7.08 4.73
C LEU A 162 -6.03 7.90 5.91
N LEU A 163 -6.19 9.22 5.89
CA LEU A 163 -5.83 10.08 7.02
C LEU A 163 -6.62 9.69 8.29
N TRP A 164 -7.89 9.32 8.16
CA TRP A 164 -8.70 8.85 9.28
C TRP A 164 -8.11 7.58 9.93
N PHE A 165 -7.63 6.61 9.15
CA PHE A 165 -6.95 5.42 9.71
C PHE A 165 -5.71 5.80 10.53
N VAL A 166 -4.91 6.75 10.04
CA VAL A 166 -3.72 7.26 10.74
C VAL A 166 -4.12 7.98 12.03
N GLN A 167 -5.11 8.88 11.97
CA GLN A 167 -5.56 9.66 13.13
C GLN A 167 -6.21 8.80 14.22
N ASN A 168 -6.81 7.67 13.86
CA ASN A 168 -7.42 6.74 14.82
C ASN A 168 -6.47 5.61 15.26
N GLY A 169 -5.18 5.67 14.89
CA GLY A 169 -4.18 4.69 15.34
C GLY A 169 -4.42 3.25 14.86
N LEU A 170 -5.25 3.07 13.81
CA LEU A 170 -5.51 1.75 13.23
C LEU A 170 -4.34 1.23 12.38
N VAL A 171 -3.43 2.14 12.06
CA VAL A 171 -2.19 1.92 11.29
C VAL A 171 -1.03 2.74 11.87
N GLU A 172 0.20 2.33 11.59
CA GLU A 172 1.41 2.97 12.11
C GLU A 172 1.67 4.34 11.48
N GLY A 173 1.25 4.55 10.23
CA GLY A 173 1.54 5.76 9.47
C GLY A 173 1.24 5.63 7.98
N TRP A 174 1.77 6.57 7.18
CA TRP A 174 1.57 6.58 5.73
C TRP A 174 2.37 5.50 4.99
N ASP A 175 3.41 4.96 5.61
CA ASP A 175 4.26 3.89 5.11
C ASP A 175 3.86 2.51 5.68
N ASP A 176 2.70 2.41 6.36
CA ASP A 176 2.20 1.15 6.89
C ASP A 176 2.02 0.10 5.77
N PRO A 177 2.47 -1.16 5.95
CA PRO A 177 2.37 -2.21 4.93
C PRO A 177 0.94 -2.51 4.44
N ARG A 178 -0.09 -2.17 5.22
CA ARG A 178 -1.50 -2.35 4.86
C ARG A 178 -2.01 -1.23 3.94
N PHE A 179 -1.31 -0.10 3.89
CA PHE A 179 -1.73 1.04 3.09
C PHE A 179 -1.47 0.85 1.60
N PRO A 180 -2.37 1.34 0.73
CA PRO A 180 -2.16 1.33 -0.72
C PRO A 180 -1.23 2.45 -1.20
N THR A 181 -0.45 3.06 -0.30
CA THR A 181 0.59 4.02 -0.67
C THR A 181 1.78 3.29 -1.28
N VAL A 182 2.53 3.96 -2.14
CA VAL A 182 3.77 3.40 -2.71
C VAL A 182 4.73 2.98 -1.60
N GLN A 183 4.88 3.80 -0.55
CA GLN A 183 5.72 3.48 0.60
C GLN A 183 5.23 2.24 1.36
N GLY A 184 3.92 2.13 1.61
CA GLY A 184 3.31 1.00 2.31
C GLY A 184 3.51 -0.32 1.56
N ILE A 185 3.12 -0.38 0.29
CA ILE A 185 3.25 -1.62 -0.50
C ILE A 185 4.73 -2.02 -0.73
N VAL A 186 5.64 -1.05 -0.86
CA VAL A 186 7.10 -1.33 -0.94
C VAL A 186 7.64 -1.83 0.40
N ARG A 187 7.22 -1.24 1.53
CA ARG A 187 7.57 -1.73 2.87
C ARG A 187 7.00 -3.12 3.13
N ARG A 188 5.84 -3.46 2.55
CA ARG A 188 5.30 -4.83 2.55
C ARG A 188 6.14 -5.81 1.73
N GLY A 189 6.91 -5.33 0.75
CA GLY A 189 7.83 -6.15 -0.06
C GLY A 189 7.53 -6.14 -1.56
N LEU A 190 6.69 -5.21 -2.04
CA LEU A 190 6.50 -4.98 -3.47
C LEU A 190 7.76 -4.36 -4.10
N LYS A 191 8.21 -4.91 -5.22
CA LYS A 191 9.26 -4.32 -6.07
C LYS A 191 8.66 -3.25 -6.98
N ILE A 192 9.38 -2.13 -7.15
CA ILE A 192 8.91 -1.00 -7.96
C ILE A 192 8.70 -1.43 -9.42
N GLU A 193 9.56 -2.32 -9.92
CA GLU A 193 9.48 -2.92 -11.24
C GLU A 193 8.16 -3.67 -11.44
N ALA A 194 7.67 -4.37 -10.41
CA ALA A 194 6.38 -5.04 -10.43
C ALA A 194 5.22 -4.04 -10.54
N LEU A 195 5.30 -2.93 -9.81
CA LEU A 195 4.30 -1.86 -9.86
C LEU A 195 4.28 -1.19 -11.23
N ILE A 196 5.45 -0.86 -11.80
CA ILE A 196 5.55 -0.29 -13.14
C ILE A 196 4.95 -1.25 -14.18
N GLN A 197 5.31 -2.53 -14.13
CA GLN A 197 4.76 -3.53 -15.05
C GLN A 197 3.24 -3.65 -14.90
N PHE A 198 2.72 -3.66 -13.68
CA PHE A 198 1.28 -3.70 -13.43
C PHE A 198 0.53 -2.49 -14.02
N ILE A 199 1.09 -1.28 -13.87
CA ILE A 199 0.50 -0.06 -14.44
C ILE A 199 0.56 -0.08 -15.98
N LEU A 200 1.68 -0.52 -16.57
CA LEU A 200 1.84 -0.62 -18.02
C LEU A 200 0.91 -1.66 -18.64
N GLU A 201 0.76 -2.83 -18.02
CA GLU A 201 -0.16 -3.87 -18.46
C GLU A 201 -1.61 -3.41 -18.44
N GLN A 202 -1.97 -2.51 -17.52
CA GLN A 202 -3.31 -1.97 -17.43
C GLN A 202 -3.60 -0.93 -18.52
N GLY A 203 -2.61 -0.09 -18.82
CA GLY A 203 -2.75 0.99 -19.79
C GLY A 203 -3.73 2.10 -19.36
N ALA A 204 -3.75 3.18 -20.14
CA ALA A 204 -4.68 4.28 -19.95
C ALA A 204 -6.03 3.95 -20.64
N SER A 205 -7.12 3.96 -19.86
CA SER A 205 -8.48 3.78 -20.36
C SER A 205 -9.44 4.70 -19.61
N LYS A 206 -10.51 5.15 -20.27
CA LYS A 206 -11.59 5.92 -19.64
C LYS A 206 -12.54 5.07 -18.81
N ASN A 207 -12.51 3.74 -18.98
CA ASN A 207 -13.38 2.83 -18.24
C ASN A 207 -12.92 2.69 -16.79
N LEU A 208 -13.86 2.88 -15.85
CA LEU A 208 -13.60 2.63 -14.43
C LEU A 208 -13.27 1.16 -14.22
N ASN A 209 -12.07 0.89 -13.71
CA ASN A 209 -11.63 -0.46 -13.44
C ASN A 209 -11.38 -0.66 -11.95
N LEU A 210 -11.99 -1.72 -11.40
CA LEU A 210 -11.77 -2.21 -10.04
C LEU A 210 -10.86 -3.43 -10.11
N MET A 211 -9.62 -3.27 -9.61
CA MET A 211 -8.57 -4.27 -9.74
C MET A 211 -8.43 -5.17 -8.52
N GLU A 212 -8.00 -6.40 -8.77
CA GLU A 212 -7.61 -7.36 -7.75
C GLU A 212 -6.12 -7.24 -7.42
N TRP A 213 -5.77 -7.36 -6.14
CA TRP A 213 -4.38 -7.32 -5.66
C TRP A 213 -3.56 -8.51 -6.15
N ASP A 214 -4.21 -9.64 -6.37
CA ASP A 214 -3.60 -10.92 -6.75
C ASP A 214 -2.70 -10.78 -7.97
N LYS A 215 -3.12 -10.01 -8.98
CA LYS A 215 -2.33 -9.81 -10.20
C LYS A 215 -1.03 -9.04 -9.92
N LEU A 216 -1.09 -7.99 -9.10
CA LEU A 216 0.09 -7.21 -8.71
C LEU A 216 1.08 -8.09 -7.94
N TRP A 217 0.60 -8.88 -6.98
CA TRP A 217 1.44 -9.76 -6.18
C TRP A 217 1.99 -10.96 -6.97
N ALA A 218 1.23 -11.49 -7.92
CA ALA A 218 1.72 -12.51 -8.84
C ALA A 218 2.86 -12.00 -9.73
N THR A 219 2.75 -10.76 -10.23
CA THR A 219 3.84 -10.09 -10.96
C THR A 219 5.05 -9.88 -10.06
N ASN A 220 4.86 -9.44 -8.81
CA ASN A 220 5.95 -9.30 -7.84
C ASN A 220 6.66 -10.63 -7.56
N LYS A 221 5.92 -11.72 -7.37
CA LYS A 221 6.46 -13.06 -7.16
C LYS A 221 7.37 -13.50 -8.30
N LYS A 222 6.98 -13.26 -9.56
CA LYS A 222 7.80 -13.59 -10.74
C LYS A 222 9.16 -12.89 -10.73
N ILE A 223 9.25 -11.72 -10.09
CA ILE A 223 10.49 -10.95 -9.95
C ILE A 223 11.33 -11.47 -8.78
N ILE A 224 10.73 -11.73 -7.62
CA ILE A 224 11.48 -12.10 -6.42
C ILE A 224 11.87 -13.59 -6.37
N ASP A 225 11.00 -14.50 -6.80
CA ASP A 225 11.21 -15.95 -6.64
C ASP A 225 12.51 -16.47 -7.27
N PRO A 226 12.90 -16.05 -8.50
CA PRO A 226 14.11 -16.57 -9.15
C PRO A 226 15.43 -16.19 -8.45
N VAL A 227 15.42 -15.17 -7.58
CA VAL A 227 16.65 -14.60 -6.99
C VAL A 227 16.72 -14.68 -5.46
N CYS A 228 15.60 -15.00 -4.82
CA CYS A 228 15.45 -14.94 -3.37
C CYS A 228 16.31 -15.98 -2.61
N PRO A 229 16.99 -15.68 -1.50
CA PRO A 229 17.59 -16.72 -0.66
C PRO A 229 16.52 -17.53 0.10
N ARG A 230 16.72 -18.86 0.20
CA ARG A 230 15.83 -19.78 0.93
C ARG A 230 16.36 -20.06 2.33
N HIS A 231 15.51 -19.79 3.31
CA HIS A 231 15.75 -19.98 4.73
C HIS A 231 14.70 -20.92 5.32
N THR A 232 14.99 -21.41 6.53
CA THR A 232 14.11 -22.37 7.20
C THR A 232 13.64 -21.77 8.51
N ALA A 233 12.34 -21.92 8.77
CA ALA A 233 11.73 -21.54 10.03
C ALA A 233 10.72 -22.58 10.48
N VAL A 234 10.59 -22.75 11.78
CA VAL A 234 9.60 -23.62 12.45
C VAL A 234 8.75 -22.74 13.36
N ILE A 235 7.43 -22.83 13.24
CA ILE A 235 6.52 -22.08 14.13
C ILE A 235 6.76 -22.51 15.57
N GLU A 236 6.86 -21.54 16.49
CA GLU A 236 7.23 -21.82 17.88
C GLU A 236 6.11 -22.53 18.64
N GLU A 237 4.86 -22.15 18.36
CA GLU A 237 3.67 -22.81 18.91
C GLU A 237 3.65 -24.29 18.51
N ARG A 238 3.66 -25.16 19.53
CA ARG A 238 3.56 -26.63 19.40
C ARG A 238 4.63 -27.27 18.49
N ARG A 239 5.79 -26.64 18.26
CA ARG A 239 6.90 -27.28 17.53
C ARG A 239 7.21 -28.66 18.11
N VAL A 240 7.47 -29.63 17.25
CA VAL A 240 7.69 -31.02 17.65
C VAL A 240 9.15 -31.39 17.49
N LEU A 241 9.69 -32.07 18.50
CA LEU A 241 11.05 -32.59 18.46
C LEU A 241 11.05 -33.99 17.81
N LEU A 242 11.79 -34.14 16.71
CA LEU A 242 12.10 -35.42 16.09
C LEU A 242 13.52 -35.86 16.46
N THR A 243 13.64 -37.03 17.10
CA THR A 243 14.92 -37.64 17.47
C THR A 243 15.25 -38.80 16.53
N LEU A 244 16.39 -38.71 15.86
CA LEU A 244 16.90 -39.68 14.89
C LEU A 244 17.93 -40.59 15.58
N SER A 245 17.55 -41.83 15.87
CA SER A 245 18.37 -42.75 16.70
C SER A 245 19.72 -43.13 16.08
N ASN A 246 19.84 -43.14 14.76
CA ASN A 246 21.11 -43.30 14.02
C ASN A 246 21.60 -41.98 13.39
N GLY A 247 21.11 -40.84 13.89
CA GLY A 247 21.61 -39.51 13.53
C GLY A 247 23.01 -39.25 14.13
N PRO A 248 23.68 -38.16 13.70
CA PRO A 248 24.99 -37.80 14.24
C PRO A 248 24.89 -37.45 15.73
N ASP A 249 25.73 -38.08 16.54
CA ASP A 249 25.85 -37.80 17.98
C ASP A 249 26.47 -36.43 18.25
N ASP A 250 27.57 -36.12 17.55
CA ASP A 250 28.19 -34.80 17.55
C ASP A 250 27.63 -33.96 16.41
N PRO A 251 27.09 -32.76 16.69
CA PRO A 251 26.62 -31.86 15.64
C PRO A 251 27.74 -31.50 14.66
N PHE A 252 27.43 -31.50 13.36
CA PHE A 252 28.37 -31.05 12.32
C PHE A 252 27.71 -30.06 11.37
N VAL A 253 28.52 -29.25 10.68
CA VAL A 253 28.04 -28.19 9.78
C VAL A 253 28.37 -28.55 8.34
N ARG A 254 27.42 -28.31 7.41
CA ARG A 254 27.70 -28.27 5.97
C ARG A 254 27.32 -26.92 5.39
N ILE A 255 28.09 -26.50 4.40
CA ILE A 255 27.76 -25.34 3.58
C ILE A 255 26.90 -25.83 2.42
N ILE A 256 25.70 -25.25 2.29
CA ILE A 256 24.77 -25.55 1.20
C ILE A 256 24.29 -24.26 0.53
N PRO A 257 23.90 -24.31 -0.76
CA PRO A 257 23.36 -23.13 -1.44
C PRO A 257 22.09 -22.61 -0.76
N LYS A 258 21.96 -21.28 -0.62
CA LYS A 258 20.69 -20.64 -0.24
C LYS A 258 19.65 -20.74 -1.34
N HIS A 259 20.04 -20.89 -2.60
CA HIS A 259 19.12 -21.15 -3.69
C HIS A 259 19.74 -22.08 -4.73
N LYS A 260 19.18 -23.28 -4.87
CA LYS A 260 19.68 -24.32 -5.78
C LYS A 260 19.80 -23.92 -7.26
N LYS A 261 19.03 -22.93 -7.72
CA LYS A 261 19.01 -22.49 -9.12
C LYS A 261 19.64 -21.12 -9.34
N TYR A 262 20.11 -20.45 -8.29
CA TYR A 262 20.66 -19.11 -8.36
C TYR A 262 21.84 -18.97 -7.40
N ALA A 263 23.05 -19.12 -7.94
CA ALA A 263 24.29 -19.01 -7.18
C ALA A 263 24.46 -17.63 -6.52
N GLY A 264 23.86 -16.56 -7.10
CA GLY A 264 23.92 -15.21 -6.55
C GLY A 264 23.24 -15.04 -5.19
N ALA A 265 22.39 -15.98 -4.76
CA ALA A 265 21.84 -16.00 -3.40
C ALA A 265 22.89 -16.37 -2.33
N GLY A 266 24.04 -16.89 -2.75
CA GLY A 266 25.11 -17.36 -1.88
C GLY A 266 24.78 -18.68 -1.17
N GLU A 267 25.48 -18.92 -0.07
CA GLU A 267 25.44 -20.17 0.68
C GLU A 267 25.04 -19.92 2.15
N LYS A 268 24.64 -21.00 2.84
CA LYS A 268 24.29 -21.03 4.25
C LYS A 268 24.95 -22.21 4.94
N ALA A 269 25.32 -22.02 6.20
CA ALA A 269 25.79 -23.07 7.09
C ALA A 269 24.58 -23.75 7.72
N THR A 270 24.43 -25.06 7.51
CA THR A 270 23.37 -25.87 8.10
C THR A 270 23.99 -26.85 9.08
N THR A 271 23.53 -26.82 10.33
CA THR A 271 23.95 -27.74 11.38
C THR A 271 23.07 -29.00 11.36
N TYR A 272 23.71 -30.16 11.36
CA TYR A 272 23.08 -31.48 11.36
C TYR A 272 23.33 -32.13 12.73
N THR A 273 22.26 -32.60 13.36
CA THR A 273 22.26 -33.20 14.71
C THR A 273 21.14 -34.22 14.80
N LYS A 274 21.27 -35.26 15.64
CA LYS A 274 20.22 -36.25 15.85
C LYS A 274 18.89 -35.69 16.39
N ARG A 275 18.86 -34.48 16.94
CA ARG A 275 17.63 -33.85 17.50
C ARG A 275 17.25 -32.63 16.66
N ILE A 276 16.08 -32.66 16.04
CA ILE A 276 15.61 -31.59 15.15
C ILE A 276 14.18 -31.15 15.46
N TRP A 277 13.91 -29.86 15.30
CA TRP A 277 12.58 -29.27 15.36
C TRP A 277 11.90 -29.34 14.00
N ILE A 278 10.62 -29.68 14.00
CA ILE A 278 9.73 -29.63 12.84
C ILE A 278 8.42 -28.91 13.21
N ASP A 279 7.70 -28.41 12.21
CA ASP A 279 6.38 -27.81 12.42
C ASP A 279 5.37 -28.84 12.93
N TYR A 280 4.44 -28.39 13.77
CA TYR A 280 3.37 -29.23 14.32
C TYR A 280 2.47 -29.82 13.21
N ASP A 281 2.05 -29.01 12.25
CA ASP A 281 1.17 -29.45 11.15
C ASP A 281 1.82 -30.55 10.31
N ASP A 282 3.14 -30.48 10.15
CA ASP A 282 3.94 -31.50 9.51
C ASP A 282 3.97 -32.77 10.36
N ALA A 283 4.25 -32.65 11.67
CA ALA A 283 4.29 -33.78 12.59
C ALA A 283 2.96 -34.55 12.68
N VAL A 284 1.84 -33.85 12.69
CA VAL A 284 0.47 -34.44 12.74
C VAL A 284 0.14 -35.20 11.46
N SER A 285 0.73 -34.79 10.33
CA SER A 285 0.48 -35.43 9.03
C SER A 285 1.23 -36.75 8.84
N ILE A 286 2.19 -37.07 9.72
CA ILE A 286 3.05 -38.25 9.62
C ILE A 286 2.38 -39.47 10.26
N SER A 287 2.48 -40.61 9.59
CA SER A 287 2.08 -41.92 10.13
C SER A 287 3.27 -42.71 10.67
N VAL A 288 2.99 -43.62 11.61
CA VAL A 288 4.01 -44.57 12.11
C VAL A 288 4.52 -45.43 10.96
N ASN A 289 5.84 -45.60 10.88
CA ASN A 289 6.60 -46.23 9.79
C ASN A 289 6.54 -45.51 8.43
N GLU A 290 6.07 -44.26 8.38
CA GLU A 290 6.13 -43.46 7.16
C GLU A 290 7.54 -42.95 6.88
N GLU A 291 7.93 -43.00 5.61
CA GLU A 291 9.18 -42.42 5.12
C GLU A 291 8.93 -40.97 4.65
N VAL A 292 9.70 -40.04 5.22
CA VAL A 292 9.61 -38.61 4.95
C VAL A 292 10.93 -38.08 4.42
N THR A 293 10.89 -37.07 3.55
CA THR A 293 12.10 -36.33 3.16
C THR A 293 12.35 -35.21 4.18
N LEU A 294 13.53 -35.19 4.80
CA LEU A 294 14.09 -34.02 5.47
C LEU A 294 14.81 -33.17 4.42
N MET A 295 14.25 -31.99 4.10
CA MET A 295 14.77 -31.14 3.02
C MET A 295 16.26 -30.84 3.21
N ASP A 296 17.05 -31.02 2.14
CA ASP A 296 18.51 -30.84 2.12
C ASP A 296 19.32 -31.72 3.11
N TRP A 297 18.72 -32.81 3.61
CA TRP A 297 19.42 -33.84 4.37
C TRP A 297 19.29 -35.23 3.73
N GLY A 298 18.07 -35.69 3.46
CA GLY A 298 17.79 -37.04 2.98
C GLY A 298 16.46 -37.56 3.53
N ASN A 299 16.23 -38.87 3.47
CA ASN A 299 15.01 -39.45 4.01
C ASN A 299 15.18 -39.90 5.47
N ALA A 300 14.07 -39.98 6.20
CA ALA A 300 13.97 -40.58 7.51
C ALA A 300 12.67 -41.39 7.61
N ILE A 301 12.68 -42.45 8.42
CA ILE A 301 11.50 -43.26 8.73
C ILE A 301 11.10 -42.95 10.17
N VAL A 302 9.89 -42.44 10.37
CA VAL A 302 9.36 -42.18 11.71
C VAL A 302 8.85 -43.48 12.30
N LYS A 303 9.40 -43.88 13.44
CA LYS A 303 9.12 -45.18 14.10
C LYS A 303 8.13 -45.06 15.23
N GLU A 304 8.08 -43.92 15.90
CA GLU A 304 7.23 -43.68 17.05
C GLU A 304 6.69 -42.25 17.03
N ILE A 305 5.43 -42.10 17.42
CA ILE A 305 4.73 -40.82 17.58
C ILE A 305 4.19 -40.79 19.00
N GLN A 306 4.71 -39.88 19.81
CA GLN A 306 4.24 -39.67 21.18
C GLN A 306 3.20 -38.56 21.21
N LYS A 307 2.16 -38.77 22.01
CA LYS A 307 1.04 -37.83 22.17
C LYS A 307 0.78 -37.56 23.64
N ASP A 308 0.31 -36.36 23.95
CA ASP A 308 -0.15 -36.00 25.30
C ASP A 308 -1.55 -36.57 25.61
N GLN A 309 -2.08 -36.25 26.79
CA GLN A 309 -3.40 -36.68 27.26
C GLN A 309 -4.55 -36.12 26.40
N GLU A 310 -4.34 -35.01 25.70
CA GLU A 310 -5.32 -34.37 24.81
C GLU A 310 -5.21 -34.90 23.36
N GLY A 311 -4.24 -35.77 23.08
CA GLY A 311 -4.00 -36.36 21.78
C GLY A 311 -3.13 -35.50 20.84
N ASN A 312 -2.52 -34.41 21.34
CA ASN A 312 -1.60 -33.59 20.57
C ASN A 312 -0.24 -34.29 20.46
N VAL A 313 0.41 -34.19 19.28
CA VAL A 313 1.75 -34.76 19.07
C VAL A 313 2.81 -33.94 19.81
N THR A 314 3.61 -34.59 20.65
CA THR A 314 4.65 -33.92 21.46
C THR A 314 6.06 -34.22 20.97
N ASN A 315 6.33 -35.47 20.59
CA ASN A 315 7.65 -35.95 20.21
C ASN A 315 7.54 -37.03 19.13
N LEU A 316 8.55 -37.09 18.26
CA LEU A 316 8.73 -38.15 17.27
C LEU A 316 10.09 -38.83 17.48
N SER A 317 10.13 -40.13 17.23
CA SER A 317 11.39 -40.89 17.16
C SER A 317 11.48 -41.60 15.83
N GLY A 318 12.65 -41.61 15.23
CA GLY A 318 12.87 -42.18 13.90
C GLY A 318 14.29 -42.63 13.64
N ILE A 319 14.52 -43.06 12.40
CA ILE A 319 15.83 -43.43 11.85
C ILE A 319 16.06 -42.68 10.54
N LEU A 320 17.28 -42.16 10.34
CA LEU A 320 17.75 -41.72 9.03
C LEU A 320 17.83 -42.90 8.07
N HIS A 321 17.36 -42.68 6.85
CA HIS A 321 17.37 -43.63 5.75
C HIS A 321 17.94 -42.94 4.51
N LEU A 322 19.25 -42.65 4.53
CA LEU A 322 19.91 -41.86 3.47
C LEU A 322 19.99 -42.59 2.12
N GLU A 323 19.82 -43.91 2.10
CA GLU A 323 19.72 -44.74 0.90
C GLU A 323 18.34 -44.61 0.21
N GLY A 324 17.35 -44.03 0.91
CA GLY A 324 16.03 -43.76 0.39
C GLY A 324 16.00 -42.72 -0.73
N SER A 325 14.87 -42.65 -1.43
CA SER A 325 14.68 -41.72 -2.55
C SER A 325 13.77 -40.56 -2.17
N VAL A 326 14.27 -39.32 -2.27
CA VAL A 326 13.46 -38.10 -2.07
C VAL A 326 12.32 -37.93 -3.09
N LYS A 327 12.30 -38.76 -4.14
CA LYS A 327 11.26 -38.77 -5.18
C LYS A 327 10.06 -39.65 -4.80
N THR A 328 10.22 -40.61 -3.89
CA THR A 328 9.19 -41.59 -3.55
C THR A 328 8.36 -41.18 -2.33
N THR A 329 8.90 -40.32 -1.46
CA THR A 329 8.21 -39.84 -0.25
C THR A 329 7.14 -38.80 -0.57
N LYS A 330 5.98 -38.89 0.08
CA LYS A 330 4.89 -37.92 -0.04
C LYS A 330 5.17 -36.63 0.75
N LEU A 331 5.67 -36.78 1.97
CA LEU A 331 5.92 -35.66 2.89
C LEU A 331 7.37 -35.16 2.77
N LYS A 332 7.54 -33.84 2.70
CA LYS A 332 8.86 -33.17 2.58
C LYS A 332 8.98 -32.07 3.60
N LEU A 333 9.66 -32.34 4.69
CA LEU A 333 9.67 -31.52 5.90
C LEU A 333 10.82 -30.51 5.89
N THR A 334 10.50 -29.29 6.31
CA THR A 334 11.51 -28.35 6.78
C THR A 334 11.87 -28.66 8.22
N TRP A 335 13.13 -28.46 8.60
CA TRP A 335 13.61 -28.78 9.94
C TRP A 335 14.67 -27.78 10.39
N LEU A 336 14.80 -27.62 11.70
CA LEU A 336 15.88 -26.87 12.34
C LEU A 336 16.61 -27.76 13.33
N PRO A 337 17.94 -27.63 13.49
CA PRO A 337 18.65 -28.32 14.56
C PRO A 337 18.14 -27.86 15.92
N GLU A 338 18.05 -28.76 16.91
CA GLU A 338 17.94 -28.35 18.29
C GLU A 338 19.28 -27.69 18.70
N SER A 339 19.27 -26.37 18.86
CA SER A 339 20.46 -25.56 19.12
C SER A 339 20.08 -24.21 19.73
N ASP A 340 20.98 -23.65 20.54
CA ASP A 340 20.88 -22.29 21.10
C ASP A 340 21.23 -21.19 20.08
N GLU A 341 21.70 -21.57 18.88
CA GLU A 341 22.06 -20.62 17.82
C GLU A 341 20.87 -20.16 16.97
N LEU A 342 19.70 -20.80 17.12
CA LEU A 342 18.49 -20.41 16.41
C LEU A 342 18.10 -18.95 16.71
N VAL A 343 17.45 -18.30 15.75
CA VAL A 343 16.97 -16.93 15.92
C VAL A 343 15.47 -16.90 16.19
N LYS A 344 15.03 -15.98 17.04
CA LYS A 344 13.60 -15.69 17.20
C LYS A 344 13.11 -14.87 16.00
N LEU A 345 11.92 -15.18 15.52
CA LEU A 345 11.23 -14.48 14.44
C LEU A 345 9.82 -14.07 14.90
N SER A 346 9.37 -12.91 14.45
CA SER A 346 7.94 -12.56 14.40
C SER A 346 7.55 -12.51 12.93
N LEU A 347 6.77 -13.51 12.50
CA LEU A 347 6.21 -13.57 11.14
C LEU A 347 4.92 -12.77 11.12
N VAL A 348 4.88 -11.69 10.35
CA VAL A 348 3.77 -10.73 10.34
C VAL A 348 2.98 -10.86 9.05
N ASP A 349 1.75 -11.34 9.18
CA ASP A 349 0.76 -11.37 8.11
C ASP A 349 -0.13 -10.14 8.15
N PHE A 350 -0.47 -9.61 6.98
CA PHE A 350 -1.32 -8.44 6.83
C PHE A 350 -2.58 -8.78 6.04
N ASP A 351 -3.72 -8.31 6.52
CA ASP A 351 -5.01 -8.36 5.82
C ASP A 351 -5.40 -6.99 5.25
N TYR A 352 -6.50 -6.97 4.53
CA TYR A 352 -7.09 -5.78 3.94
C TYR A 352 -7.65 -4.79 4.96
N LEU A 353 -7.63 -3.50 4.62
CA LEU A 353 -8.13 -2.40 5.48
C LEU A 353 -9.65 -2.45 5.69
N ILE A 354 -10.40 -2.98 4.71
CA ILE A 354 -11.85 -3.12 4.77
C ILE A 354 -12.28 -4.53 4.38
N THR A 355 -13.43 -4.96 4.87
CA THR A 355 -13.96 -6.32 4.68
C THR A 355 -14.73 -6.51 3.35
N LYS A 356 -15.08 -5.41 2.67
CA LYS A 356 -15.80 -5.43 1.38
C LYS A 356 -14.88 -5.13 0.21
N LYS A 357 -15.17 -5.73 -0.95
CA LYS A 357 -14.44 -5.48 -2.20
C LYS A 357 -14.44 -4.01 -2.61
N LYS A 358 -15.59 -3.33 -2.49
CA LYS A 358 -15.78 -1.94 -2.86
C LYS A 358 -16.76 -1.32 -1.88
N LEU A 359 -16.59 -0.03 -1.62
CA LEU A 359 -17.62 0.79 -0.96
C LEU A 359 -18.59 1.34 -1.99
N GLU A 360 -19.88 1.26 -1.68
CA GLU A 360 -20.91 1.99 -2.42
C GLU A 360 -21.05 3.42 -1.90
N GLU A 361 -21.70 4.29 -2.70
CA GLU A 361 -21.70 5.75 -2.47
C GLU A 361 -22.36 6.16 -1.14
N ASP A 362 -23.38 5.43 -0.71
CA ASP A 362 -24.15 5.71 0.51
C ASP A 362 -23.64 4.97 1.76
N GLU A 363 -22.56 4.18 1.63
CA GLU A 363 -22.02 3.41 2.74
C GLU A 363 -21.01 4.20 3.57
N ASN A 364 -21.19 4.18 4.90
CA ASN A 364 -20.17 4.67 5.80
C ASN A 364 -19.02 3.66 5.86
N PHE A 365 -17.82 4.10 5.47
CA PHE A 365 -16.66 3.22 5.41
C PHE A 365 -16.22 2.67 6.77
N VAL A 366 -16.58 3.36 7.85
CA VAL A 366 -16.26 2.95 9.23
C VAL A 366 -16.91 1.59 9.54
N ASP A 367 -18.09 1.33 8.99
CA ASP A 367 -18.87 0.12 9.27
C ASP A 367 -18.27 -1.15 8.64
N VAL A 368 -17.33 -0.97 7.70
CA VAL A 368 -16.67 -2.09 6.99
C VAL A 368 -15.16 -2.13 7.24
N VAL A 369 -14.65 -1.34 8.19
CA VAL A 369 -13.25 -1.41 8.61
C VAL A 369 -12.96 -2.83 9.11
N ASN A 370 -11.86 -3.41 8.67
CA ASN A 370 -11.44 -4.71 9.15
C ASN A 370 -10.85 -4.57 10.58
N PRO A 371 -11.44 -5.22 11.60
CA PRO A 371 -10.97 -5.10 12.98
C PRO A 371 -9.61 -5.77 13.21
N CYS A 372 -9.20 -6.72 12.37
CA CYS A 372 -7.95 -7.45 12.53
C CYS A 372 -7.20 -7.53 11.20
N THR A 373 -6.22 -6.66 11.03
CA THR A 373 -5.46 -6.50 9.78
C THR A 373 -3.99 -6.90 9.90
N LYS A 374 -3.56 -7.35 11.07
CA LYS A 374 -2.19 -7.74 11.36
C LYS A 374 -2.21 -8.94 12.30
N LYS A 375 -1.51 -10.00 11.95
CA LYS A 375 -1.26 -11.16 12.82
C LYS A 375 0.23 -11.39 12.93
N GLU A 376 0.72 -11.56 14.15
CA GLU A 376 2.11 -11.93 14.42
C GLU A 376 2.15 -13.39 14.86
N THR A 377 3.02 -14.18 14.24
CA THR A 377 3.23 -15.59 14.55
C THR A 377 4.69 -15.80 14.98
N PRO A 378 4.94 -16.13 16.25
CA PRO A 378 6.29 -16.46 16.72
C PRO A 378 6.84 -17.70 16.01
N ALA A 379 8.11 -17.64 15.62
CA ALA A 379 8.81 -18.75 14.99
C ALA A 379 10.30 -18.75 15.36
N LEU A 380 10.93 -19.92 15.18
CA LEU A 380 12.38 -20.06 15.21
C LEU A 380 12.91 -20.10 13.79
N GLY A 381 14.00 -19.39 13.51
CA GLY A 381 14.68 -19.35 12.23
C GLY A 381 16.10 -19.91 12.30
N ASP A 382 16.64 -20.29 11.15
CA ASP A 382 18.03 -20.75 11.05
C ASP A 382 19.04 -19.63 11.43
N SER A 383 20.20 -20.02 11.97
CA SER A 383 21.19 -19.08 12.50
C SER A 383 21.76 -18.12 11.45
N ASN A 384 21.72 -18.48 10.16
CA ASN A 384 22.21 -17.62 9.07
C ASN A 384 21.35 -16.35 8.92
N MET A 385 20.12 -16.36 9.43
CA MET A 385 19.22 -15.20 9.39
C MET A 385 19.72 -14.03 10.25
N ARG A 386 20.70 -14.23 11.14
CA ARG A 386 21.39 -13.14 11.87
C ARG A 386 22.04 -12.11 10.93
N ASN A 387 22.34 -12.51 9.70
CA ASN A 387 22.96 -11.66 8.69
C ASN A 387 21.95 -10.90 7.81
N LEU A 388 20.63 -11.08 8.02
CA LEU A 388 19.60 -10.36 7.27
C LEU A 388 19.67 -8.87 7.58
N LYS A 389 19.53 -8.05 6.53
CA LYS A 389 19.44 -6.60 6.62
C LYS A 389 18.00 -6.15 6.43
N ARG A 390 17.68 -4.96 6.95
CA ARG A 390 16.39 -4.32 6.70
C ARG A 390 16.17 -4.19 5.18
N GLY A 391 15.04 -4.67 4.70
CA GLY A 391 14.66 -4.65 3.29
C GLY A 391 15.04 -5.90 2.50
N ASP A 392 15.85 -6.81 3.07
CA ASP A 392 16.14 -8.09 2.43
C ASP A 392 14.86 -8.89 2.23
N VAL A 393 14.74 -9.50 1.05
CA VAL A 393 13.63 -10.40 0.71
C VAL A 393 14.16 -11.82 0.77
N LEU A 394 13.44 -12.69 1.46
CA LEU A 394 13.77 -14.10 1.63
C LEU A 394 12.53 -14.99 1.40
N GLN A 395 12.76 -16.26 1.12
CA GLN A 395 11.72 -17.28 1.13
C GLN A 395 11.94 -18.16 2.35
N LEU A 396 10.93 -18.23 3.23
CA LEU A 396 10.87 -19.30 4.22
C LEU A 396 10.27 -20.52 3.54
N GLU A 397 11.06 -21.58 3.42
CA GLU A 397 10.63 -22.78 2.71
C GLU A 397 9.32 -23.31 3.28
N ARG A 398 8.38 -23.62 2.39
CA ARG A 398 6.99 -24.04 2.71
C ARG A 398 6.12 -23.01 3.46
N LYS A 399 6.63 -21.84 3.81
CA LYS A 399 5.87 -20.77 4.51
C LYS A 399 5.57 -19.54 3.64
N GLY A 400 6.41 -19.26 2.63
CA GLY A 400 6.17 -18.18 1.68
C GLY A 400 7.33 -17.19 1.58
N TYR A 401 7.05 -15.99 1.07
CA TYR A 401 8.04 -14.93 0.88
C TYR A 401 7.89 -13.87 1.96
N PHE A 402 9.00 -13.33 2.40
CA PHE A 402 9.05 -12.35 3.48
C PHE A 402 10.04 -11.24 3.17
N ARG A 403 9.76 -10.04 3.68
CA ARG A 403 10.71 -8.93 3.74
C ARG A 403 11.13 -8.71 5.19
N CYS A 404 12.43 -8.58 5.44
CA CYS A 404 12.96 -8.22 6.75
C CYS A 404 12.65 -6.74 7.06
N ASP A 405 11.75 -6.47 8.01
CA ASP A 405 11.45 -5.11 8.45
C ASP A 405 12.34 -4.67 9.62
N VAL A 406 12.58 -5.57 10.59
CA VAL A 406 13.51 -5.35 11.69
C VAL A 406 14.53 -6.49 11.69
N PRO A 407 15.82 -6.21 11.42
CA PRO A 407 16.87 -7.24 11.37
C PRO A 407 17.27 -7.70 12.78
N PHE A 408 18.10 -8.73 12.84
CA PHE A 408 18.65 -9.23 14.10
C PHE A 408 19.43 -8.13 14.84
N SER A 409 19.12 -7.94 16.13
CA SER A 409 19.86 -7.03 17.00
C SER A 409 20.47 -7.78 18.19
N ARG A 410 19.66 -8.51 18.94
CA ARG A 410 20.07 -9.31 20.10
C ARG A 410 19.28 -10.62 20.19
N PRO A 411 19.81 -11.68 20.82
CA PRO A 411 19.17 -13.01 20.84
C PRO A 411 17.73 -13.03 21.39
N GLN A 412 17.39 -12.14 22.33
CA GLN A 412 16.07 -12.08 22.94
C GLN A 412 15.03 -11.34 22.07
N GLU A 413 15.48 -10.54 21.10
CA GLU A 413 14.59 -9.80 20.21
C GLU A 413 14.33 -10.57 18.91
N PRO A 414 13.07 -10.68 18.48
CA PRO A 414 12.76 -11.34 17.23
C PRO A 414 13.17 -10.47 16.03
N ILE A 415 13.64 -11.12 14.97
CA ILE A 415 13.64 -10.53 13.63
C ILE A 415 12.18 -10.39 13.18
N ILE A 416 11.78 -9.20 12.72
CA ILE A 416 10.41 -8.97 12.23
C ILE A 416 10.39 -9.16 10.71
N LEU A 417 9.60 -10.13 10.26
CA LEU A 417 9.47 -10.50 8.86
C LEU A 417 8.04 -10.23 8.38
N PHE A 418 7.89 -9.36 7.39
CA PHE A 418 6.61 -9.04 6.78
C PHE A 418 6.31 -9.99 5.63
N ALA A 419 5.16 -10.66 5.69
CA ALA A 419 4.72 -11.57 4.64
C ALA A 419 4.44 -10.82 3.33
N ILE A 420 5.06 -11.30 2.26
CA ILE A 420 4.87 -10.82 0.90
C ILE A 420 3.85 -11.75 0.23
N PRO A 421 2.69 -11.23 -0.21
CA PRO A 421 1.71 -12.06 -0.90
C PRO A 421 2.27 -12.62 -2.21
N ASP A 422 1.83 -13.83 -2.56
CA ASP A 422 2.34 -14.60 -3.69
C ASP A 422 1.38 -14.61 -4.90
N GLY A 423 0.29 -13.83 -4.81
CA GLY A 423 -0.73 -13.69 -5.84
C GLY A 423 -1.81 -14.77 -5.83
N LYS A 424 -1.78 -15.71 -4.87
CA LYS A 424 -2.91 -16.61 -4.65
C LYS A 424 -4.01 -15.90 -3.86
N PRO A 425 -5.30 -16.15 -4.15
CA PRO A 425 -6.39 -15.62 -3.36
C PRO A 425 -6.24 -16.09 -1.91
N GLN A 426 -5.95 -15.17 -1.01
CA GLN A 426 -5.97 -15.43 0.42
C GLN A 426 -7.43 -15.23 0.89
N PRO A 427 -8.03 -16.19 1.62
CA PRO A 427 -9.27 -15.88 2.31
C PRO A 427 -9.02 -14.71 3.25
N VAL A 428 -9.94 -13.73 3.29
CA VAL A 428 -9.94 -12.69 4.32
C VAL A 428 -9.80 -13.40 5.65
N LEU A 429 -8.84 -12.98 6.47
CA LEU A 429 -8.56 -13.63 7.73
C LEU A 429 -9.77 -13.39 8.65
N ARG A 430 -10.69 -14.35 8.67
CA ARG A 430 -11.82 -14.36 9.59
C ARG A 430 -11.30 -14.77 10.95
N PHE A 431 -10.65 -13.86 11.65
CA PHE A 431 -10.34 -14.07 13.04
C PHE A 431 -11.62 -13.94 13.85
N ALA A 432 -11.85 -14.89 14.76
CA ALA A 432 -12.83 -14.69 15.82
C ALA A 432 -12.38 -13.45 16.61
N VAL A 433 -13.28 -12.46 16.73
CA VAL A 433 -13.11 -11.39 17.69
C VAL A 433 -12.93 -12.07 19.05
N PRO A 434 -11.84 -11.82 19.80
CA PRO A 434 -11.76 -12.31 21.17
C PRO A 434 -12.96 -11.74 21.91
N ASP A 435 -13.73 -12.58 22.62
CA ASP A 435 -14.82 -12.15 23.49
C ASP A 435 -14.27 -11.25 24.61
N GLY A 436 -14.08 -9.98 24.26
CA GLY A 436 -13.62 -8.92 25.12
C GLY A 436 -14.84 -8.13 25.59
N LYS A 437 -15.36 -8.50 26.75
CA LYS A 437 -16.31 -7.72 27.54
C LYS A 437 -15.92 -6.23 27.52
N ALA A 438 -16.74 -5.40 26.89
CA ALA A 438 -16.74 -3.97 27.11
C ALA A 438 -17.84 -3.63 28.13
N LYS A 439 -17.43 -3.14 29.29
CA LYS A 439 -18.15 -2.09 30.01
C LYS A 439 -17.57 -0.76 29.55
#